data_AF-G8JNL4-F1
#
_entry.id   AF-G8JNL4-F1
#
_cell.length_a   1.000
_cell.length_b   1.000
_cell.length_c   1.000
_cell.angle_alpha   90.00
_cell.angle_beta   90.00
_cell.angle_gamma   90.00
#
_symmetry.space_group_name_H-M   'P 1'
#
loop_
_entity.id
_entity.type
_entity.pdbx_description
1 polymer ?
#
loop_
_entity_poly.entity_id
_entity_poly.type
_entity_poly.pdbx_seq_one_letter_code
_entity_poly.pdbx_strand_id
1 'polypeptide(L)'
;MVKHFSELRAHIHHVRSWYRYTLRNINHGPIFSQAKKEIRDVVRSTIHKHRGSKSSWKVYSLLQDIRILNEHIRQLNLPGISLLLHKHRAVKEKKNIELLDVSREVIFQSNTNKNRDPLRSFLYSERKKMALPNDIPEEYIEKLIEPLVKHQRGINAFHKVQLSLSKGPPKTYLSYTMTGPGKLWFVRSAVNRRKKQSKALGTYIRFCRFTAQKNLDALRKLEKDLQWALQEYAWEDYLKTGNLVHKNQDLIISYIMDRKSSKTTGSNQMESLSPEMVSWLEPIKHSINYLHTKKIKLIKILKLNKDKLLFGGQFGYYDMQSQAAYQRRLRRYKNMLGEMRSVNPYSESHNIWSLLKKWNMIDTGKR
;
A
#
# COMPACT_ATOMS: atom_id res chain seq x y z
N MET A 1 -22.53 5.26 31.79
CA MET A 1 -22.22 5.96 30.51
C MET A 1 -22.63 5.08 29.34
N VAL A 2 -23.50 5.57 28.45
CA VAL A 2 -23.97 4.82 27.26
C VAL A 2 -22.82 4.67 26.26
N LYS A 3 -22.36 3.44 26.04
CA LYS A 3 -21.29 3.12 25.07
C LYS A 3 -21.79 3.38 23.65
N HIS A 4 -20.90 3.80 22.75
CA HIS A 4 -21.24 4.00 21.36
C HIS A 4 -21.59 2.67 20.68
N PHE A 5 -22.56 2.68 19.75
CA PHE A 5 -22.90 1.50 18.94
C PHE A 5 -21.73 1.00 18.05
N SER A 6 -20.70 1.82 17.85
CA SER A 6 -19.44 1.44 17.19
C SER A 6 -18.53 0.55 18.03
N GLU A 7 -18.74 0.48 19.35
CA GLU A 7 -17.95 -0.35 20.26
C GLU A 7 -18.58 -1.74 20.45
N LEU A 8 -19.87 -1.87 20.14
CA LEU A 8 -20.61 -3.12 20.21
C LEU A 8 -20.32 -4.00 18.98
N ARG A 9 -19.49 -5.03 19.16
CA ARG A 9 -19.10 -5.96 18.07
C ARG A 9 -20.29 -6.58 17.35
N ALA A 10 -21.31 -7.03 18.09
CA ALA A 10 -22.52 -7.63 17.50
C ALA A 10 -23.24 -6.67 16.54
N HIS A 11 -23.41 -5.41 16.95
CA HIS A 11 -24.01 -4.38 16.12
C HIS A 11 -23.17 -4.09 14.86
N ILE A 12 -21.84 -3.99 14.98
CA ILE A 12 -20.93 -3.83 13.83
C ILE A 12 -21.10 -4.97 12.83
N HIS A 13 -21.18 -6.22 13.31
CA HIS A 13 -21.43 -7.38 12.46
C HIS A 13 -22.79 -7.31 11.77
N HIS A 14 -23.84 -6.90 12.49
CA HIS A 14 -25.18 -6.77 11.94
C HIS A 14 -25.26 -5.71 10.83
N VAL A 15 -24.74 -4.49 11.07
CA VAL A 15 -24.67 -3.42 10.06
C VAL A 15 -23.86 -3.85 8.84
N ARG A 16 -22.72 -4.53 9.05
CA ARG A 16 -21.91 -5.06 7.94
C ARG A 16 -22.63 -6.14 7.15
N SER A 17 -23.43 -6.99 7.82
CA SER A 17 -24.25 -8.01 7.16
C SER A 17 -25.26 -7.35 6.22
N TRP A 18 -26.02 -6.37 6.72
CA TRP A 18 -26.96 -5.59 5.91
C TRP A 18 -26.29 -4.84 4.76
N TYR A 19 -25.12 -4.25 4.98
CA TYR A 19 -24.35 -3.59 3.92
C TYR A 19 -23.88 -4.57 2.84
N ARG A 20 -23.43 -5.77 3.22
CA ARG A 20 -23.08 -6.81 2.22
C ARG A 20 -24.32 -7.31 1.50
N TYR A 21 -25.43 -7.40 2.22
CA TYR A 21 -26.71 -7.83 1.69
C TYR A 21 -27.24 -6.86 0.61
N THR A 22 -27.20 -5.55 0.87
CA THR A 22 -27.52 -4.52 -0.13
C THR A 22 -26.63 -4.63 -1.35
N LEU A 23 -25.30 -4.74 -1.17
CA LEU A 23 -24.37 -4.85 -2.29
C LEU A 23 -24.62 -6.08 -3.18
N ARG A 24 -24.98 -7.22 -2.58
CA ARG A 24 -25.37 -8.43 -3.34
C ARG A 24 -26.63 -8.18 -4.15
N ASN A 25 -27.69 -7.66 -3.53
CA ASN A 25 -28.96 -7.40 -4.20
C ASN A 25 -28.83 -6.39 -5.36
N ILE A 26 -28.05 -5.32 -5.16
CA ILE A 26 -27.76 -4.32 -6.21
C ILE A 26 -27.05 -4.96 -7.41
N ASN A 27 -26.16 -5.91 -7.17
CA ASN A 27 -25.42 -6.56 -8.26
C ASN A 27 -26.29 -7.58 -9.03
N HIS A 28 -27.16 -8.33 -8.34
CA HIS A 28 -28.02 -9.34 -8.96
C HIS A 28 -29.27 -8.76 -9.64
N GLY A 29 -29.77 -7.58 -9.22
CA GLY A 29 -30.95 -6.97 -9.84
C GLY A 29 -30.68 -6.28 -11.20
N PRO A 30 -31.64 -6.29 -12.14
CA PRO A 30 -31.61 -5.54 -13.41
C PRO A 30 -31.81 -4.01 -13.20
N ILE A 31 -30.97 -3.40 -12.36
CA ILE A 31 -30.98 -1.96 -12.08
C ILE A 31 -29.98 -1.25 -13.01
N PHE A 32 -30.28 -0.02 -13.45
CA PHE A 32 -29.34 0.78 -14.23
C PHE A 32 -28.03 1.03 -13.48
N SER A 33 -26.90 1.02 -14.19
CA SER A 33 -25.55 1.18 -13.61
C SER A 33 -25.39 2.46 -12.78
N GLN A 34 -26.03 3.55 -13.19
CA GLN A 34 -26.04 4.82 -12.48
C GLN A 34 -26.76 4.73 -11.13
N ALA A 35 -27.95 4.14 -11.08
CA ALA A 35 -28.68 3.90 -9.84
C ALA A 35 -27.91 2.97 -8.89
N LYS A 36 -27.23 1.94 -9.41
CA LYS A 36 -26.34 1.08 -8.60
C LYS A 36 -25.24 1.88 -7.91
N LYS A 37 -24.66 2.86 -8.60
CA LYS A 37 -23.61 3.74 -8.06
C LYS A 37 -24.17 4.68 -7.00
N GLU A 38 -25.32 5.30 -7.26
CA GLU A 38 -25.99 6.22 -6.34
C GLU A 38 -26.38 5.54 -5.03
N ILE A 39 -26.98 4.34 -5.10
CA ILE A 39 -27.31 3.54 -3.91
C ILE A 39 -26.06 3.26 -3.09
N ARG A 40 -24.95 2.87 -3.74
CA ARG A 40 -23.70 2.57 -3.06
C ARG A 40 -23.12 3.78 -2.35
N ASP A 41 -23.15 4.95 -3.00
CA ASP A 41 -22.58 6.18 -2.46
C ASP A 41 -23.43 6.71 -1.28
N VAL A 42 -24.76 6.66 -1.37
CA VAL A 42 -25.67 7.05 -0.28
C VAL A 42 -25.55 6.10 0.91
N VAL A 43 -25.57 4.78 0.70
CA VAL A 43 -25.42 3.80 1.81
C VAL A 43 -24.04 3.92 2.46
N ARG A 44 -22.97 4.13 1.69
CA ARG A 44 -21.63 4.29 2.24
C ARG A 44 -21.50 5.59 3.04
N SER A 45 -22.03 6.69 2.53
CA SER A 45 -21.96 8.00 3.20
C SER A 45 -22.79 8.05 4.48
N THR A 46 -24.00 7.48 4.48
CA THR A 46 -24.87 7.36 5.67
C THR A 46 -24.23 6.54 6.79
N ILE A 47 -23.67 5.36 6.47
CA ILE A 47 -22.95 4.53 7.45
C ILE A 47 -21.74 5.29 8.03
N HIS A 48 -21.01 6.03 7.19
CA HIS A 48 -19.86 6.81 7.65
C HIS A 48 -20.29 7.95 8.57
N LYS A 49 -21.33 8.71 8.18
CA LYS A 49 -21.88 9.84 8.94
C LYS A 49 -22.40 9.41 10.31
N HIS A 50 -23.02 8.24 10.41
CA HIS A 50 -23.66 7.77 11.64
C HIS A 50 -22.83 6.76 12.44
N ARG A 51 -21.56 6.55 12.09
CA ARG A 51 -20.67 5.60 12.79
C ARG A 51 -20.57 5.86 14.29
N GLY A 52 -20.61 7.13 14.72
CA GLY A 52 -20.50 7.54 16.12
C GLY A 52 -21.83 7.81 16.83
N SER A 53 -22.99 7.47 16.24
CA SER A 53 -24.29 7.77 16.85
C SER A 53 -24.46 7.05 18.20
N LYS A 54 -24.93 7.78 19.23
CA LYS A 54 -25.27 7.23 20.55
C LYS A 54 -26.76 6.90 20.71
N SER A 55 -27.63 7.46 19.86
CA SER A 55 -29.08 7.27 19.95
C SER A 55 -29.49 5.92 19.36
N SER A 56 -30.11 5.07 20.18
CA SER A 56 -30.66 3.76 19.80
C SER A 56 -31.76 3.89 18.75
N TRP A 57 -32.70 4.83 18.96
CA TRP A 57 -33.81 5.08 18.04
C TRP A 57 -33.33 5.48 16.64
N LYS A 58 -32.32 6.35 16.57
CA LYS A 58 -31.73 6.79 15.30
C LYS A 58 -31.07 5.63 14.55
N VAL A 59 -30.37 4.75 15.27
CA VAL A 59 -29.74 3.56 14.69
C VAL A 59 -30.80 2.57 14.21
N TYR A 60 -31.85 2.33 15.01
CA TYR A 60 -32.97 1.47 14.63
C TYR A 60 -33.68 1.97 13.36
N SER A 61 -33.99 3.27 13.29
CA SER A 61 -34.60 3.88 12.10
C SER A 61 -33.72 3.71 10.86
N LEU A 62 -32.40 3.89 10.97
CA LEU A 62 -31.47 3.68 9.84
C LEU A 62 -31.40 2.22 9.40
N LEU A 63 -31.46 1.27 10.34
CA LEU A 63 -31.49 -0.16 10.01
C LEU A 63 -32.81 -0.53 9.32
N GLN A 64 -33.93 0.04 9.76
CA GLN A 64 -35.22 -0.14 9.12
C GLN A 64 -35.25 0.45 7.72
N ASP A 65 -34.69 1.64 7.52
CA ASP A 65 -34.55 2.26 6.19
C ASP A 65 -33.70 1.39 5.24
N ILE A 66 -32.60 0.77 5.72
CA ILE A 66 -31.79 -0.17 4.92
C ILE A 66 -32.56 -1.45 4.60
N ARG A 67 -33.41 -1.94 5.50
CA ARG A 67 -34.27 -3.09 5.25
C ARG A 67 -35.31 -2.78 4.16
N ILE A 68 -36.03 -1.68 4.28
CA ILE A 68 -37.04 -1.24 3.29
C ILE A 68 -36.39 -1.01 1.93
N LEU A 69 -35.19 -0.41 1.90
CA LEU A 69 -34.41 -0.25 0.67
C LEU A 69 -34.13 -1.60 -0.01
N ASN A 70 -33.77 -2.64 0.75
CA ASN A 70 -33.54 -3.97 0.20
C ASN A 70 -34.82 -4.62 -0.33
N GLU A 71 -35.96 -4.39 0.32
CA GLU A 71 -37.27 -4.87 -0.14
C GLU A 71 -37.63 -4.22 -1.49
N HIS A 72 -37.46 -2.90 -1.63
CA HIS A 72 -37.68 -2.20 -2.90
C HIS A 72 -36.70 -2.62 -4.01
N ILE A 73 -35.43 -2.90 -3.67
CA ILE A 73 -34.45 -3.44 -4.63
C ILE A 73 -34.87 -4.83 -5.13
N ARG A 74 -35.38 -5.70 -4.26
CA ARG A 74 -35.88 -7.02 -4.65
C ARG A 74 -37.12 -6.94 -5.53
N GLN A 75 -38.05 -6.04 -5.19
CA GLN A 75 -39.31 -5.83 -5.93
C GLN A 75 -39.15 -4.95 -7.18
N LEU A 76 -37.93 -4.47 -7.47
CA LEU A 76 -37.64 -3.53 -8.57
C LEU A 76 -38.49 -2.25 -8.55
N ASN A 77 -38.89 -1.81 -7.35
CA ASN A 77 -39.65 -0.59 -7.16
C ASN A 77 -38.73 0.64 -7.19
N LEU A 78 -38.44 1.14 -8.39
CA LEU A 78 -37.61 2.33 -8.63
C LEU A 78 -38.07 3.60 -7.88
N PRO A 79 -39.36 3.97 -7.83
CA PRO A 79 -39.78 5.17 -7.08
C PRO A 79 -39.59 5.02 -5.57
N GLY A 80 -39.77 3.81 -5.01
CA GLY A 80 -39.46 3.56 -3.59
C GLY A 80 -37.96 3.72 -3.28
N ILE A 81 -37.09 3.27 -4.20
CA ILE A 81 -35.64 3.45 -4.08
C ILE A 81 -35.28 4.94 -4.15
N SER A 82 -35.79 5.69 -5.12
CA SER A 82 -35.44 7.10 -5.28
C SER A 82 -35.86 7.94 -4.07
N LEU A 83 -37.05 7.71 -3.51
CA LEU A 83 -37.55 8.41 -2.32
C LEU A 83 -36.63 8.20 -1.12
N LEU A 84 -36.20 6.95 -0.86
CA LEU A 84 -35.27 6.64 0.23
C LEU A 84 -33.87 7.23 -0.01
N LEU A 85 -33.40 7.25 -1.26
CA LEU A 85 -32.13 7.90 -1.58
C LEU A 85 -32.21 9.41 -1.38
N HIS A 86 -33.33 10.06 -1.75
CA HIS A 86 -33.55 11.48 -1.54
C HIS A 86 -33.59 11.86 -0.05
N LYS A 87 -34.26 11.05 0.80
CA LYS A 87 -34.29 11.24 2.26
C LYS A 87 -32.89 11.33 2.88
N HIS A 88 -31.95 10.53 2.37
CA HIS A 88 -30.60 10.39 2.92
C HIS A 88 -29.52 11.10 2.11
N ARG A 89 -29.89 11.72 0.99
CA ARG A 89 -28.98 12.53 0.19
C ARG A 89 -28.63 13.75 1.00
N ALA A 90 -27.35 13.89 1.36
CA ALA A 90 -26.87 15.14 1.93
C ALA A 90 -27.17 16.26 0.93
N VAL A 91 -28.05 17.18 1.32
CA VAL A 91 -28.18 18.49 0.66
C VAL A 91 -26.76 19.05 0.66
N LYS A 92 -26.13 19.07 -0.52
CA LYS A 92 -24.95 19.89 -0.73
C LYS A 92 -25.48 21.32 -0.65
N GLU A 93 -25.51 21.89 0.54
CA GLU A 93 -25.63 23.33 0.69
C GLU A 93 -24.51 23.93 -0.17
N LYS A 94 -24.91 24.51 -1.31
CA LYS A 94 -24.08 25.48 -2.00
C LYS A 94 -23.87 26.57 -0.98
N LYS A 95 -22.68 26.61 -0.37
CA LYS A 95 -22.27 27.74 0.47
C LYS A 95 -22.22 28.97 -0.42
N ASN A 96 -23.32 29.72 -0.48
CA ASN A 96 -23.24 31.13 -0.75
C ASN A 96 -22.45 31.72 0.43
N ILE A 97 -21.28 32.25 0.10
CA ILE A 97 -20.42 32.95 1.03
C ILE A 97 -21.09 34.31 1.24
N GLU A 98 -22.01 34.38 2.20
CA GLU A 98 -22.29 35.63 2.88
C GLU A 98 -21.37 35.67 4.11
N LEU A 99 -20.43 36.59 4.05
CA LEU A 99 -19.53 36.98 5.13
C LEU A 99 -20.40 37.51 6.28
N LEU A 100 -20.68 36.65 7.26
CA LEU A 100 -21.01 37.10 8.60
C LEU A 100 -19.83 36.76 9.50
N ASP A 101 -19.15 37.82 9.86
CA ASP A 101 -18.05 37.88 10.81
C ASP A 101 -18.59 37.52 12.19
N VAL A 102 -18.31 36.29 12.63
CA VAL A 102 -18.57 35.87 14.01
C VAL A 102 -17.32 35.16 14.51
N SER A 103 -16.61 35.87 15.37
CA SER A 103 -15.46 35.45 16.15
C SER A 103 -15.62 34.01 16.64
N ARG A 104 -14.82 33.11 16.09
CA ARG A 104 -14.66 31.73 16.60
C ARG A 104 -13.50 31.69 17.57
N GLU A 105 -13.71 32.25 18.74
CA GLU A 105 -13.05 31.73 19.92
C GLU A 105 -13.89 30.60 20.49
N VAL A 106 -13.21 29.55 20.91
CA VAL A 106 -13.73 28.39 21.64
C VAL A 106 -14.31 27.25 20.76
N ILE A 107 -13.61 26.11 20.83
CA ILE A 107 -13.90 24.76 20.29
C ILE A 107 -13.22 24.42 18.95
N PHE A 108 -11.89 24.56 18.93
CA PHE A 108 -11.04 23.55 18.29
C PHE A 108 -10.22 22.82 19.37
N GLN A 109 -10.87 21.94 20.14
CA GLN A 109 -10.16 20.79 20.72
C GLN A 109 -9.80 19.86 19.57
N SER A 110 -8.78 20.26 18.82
CA SER A 110 -8.12 19.38 17.88
C SER A 110 -7.42 18.31 18.71
N ASN A 111 -7.88 17.07 18.56
CA ASN A 111 -7.06 15.88 18.79
C ASN A 111 -5.88 15.89 17.80
N THR A 112 -4.98 16.86 17.94
CA THR A 112 -3.67 16.86 17.31
C THR A 112 -2.77 15.97 18.14
N ASN A 113 -2.81 14.69 17.77
CA ASN A 113 -1.65 13.81 17.66
C ASN A 113 -0.35 14.38 18.28
N LYS A 114 0.08 13.84 19.42
CA LYS A 114 1.43 13.31 19.74
C LYS A 114 2.69 13.97 19.10
N ASN A 115 2.63 15.22 18.66
CA ASN A 115 3.79 16.04 18.40
C ASN A 115 4.11 16.66 19.75
N ARG A 116 5.09 16.07 20.44
CA ARG A 116 5.68 16.70 21.63
C ARG A 116 6.06 18.12 21.22
N ASP A 117 5.30 19.07 21.74
CA ASP A 117 5.57 20.47 21.52
C ASP A 117 7.03 20.72 21.96
N PRO A 118 7.92 21.21 21.07
CA PRO A 118 9.31 21.57 21.38
C PRO A 118 9.51 22.08 22.80
N LEU A 119 8.68 23.05 23.11
CA LEU A 119 8.78 23.91 24.25
C LEU A 119 8.42 23.12 25.51
N ARG A 120 7.31 22.38 25.47
CA ARG A 120 6.88 21.51 26.58
C ARG A 120 7.91 20.43 26.90
N SER A 121 8.51 19.82 25.87
CA SER A 121 9.54 18.79 26.08
C SER A 121 10.82 19.34 26.71
N PHE A 122 11.21 20.56 26.32
CA PHE A 122 12.38 21.25 26.85
C PHE A 122 12.16 21.72 28.29
N LEU A 123 11.03 22.39 28.54
CA LEU A 123 10.61 22.82 29.87
C LEU A 123 10.56 21.65 30.85
N TYR A 124 9.98 20.51 30.43
CA TYR A 124 9.94 19.31 31.25
C TYR A 124 11.34 18.76 31.58
N SER A 125 12.26 18.74 30.59
CA SER A 125 13.63 18.25 30.83
C SER A 125 14.45 19.15 31.75
N GLU A 126 14.29 20.47 31.66
CA GLU A 126 15.04 21.42 32.47
C GLU A 126 14.45 21.55 33.90
N ARG A 127 13.12 21.46 34.06
CA ARG A 127 12.46 21.34 35.37
C ARG A 127 12.86 20.07 36.11
N LYS A 128 13.00 18.95 35.40
CA LYS A 128 13.50 17.69 35.99
C LYS A 128 14.94 17.83 36.52
N LYS A 129 15.76 18.71 35.92
CA LYS A 129 17.11 19.02 36.38
C LYS A 129 17.16 20.13 37.45
N MET A 130 15.99 20.62 37.90
CA MET A 130 15.85 21.79 38.78
C MET A 130 16.47 23.10 38.24
N ALA A 131 16.66 23.20 36.93
CA ALA A 131 17.28 24.38 36.30
C ALA A 131 16.28 25.50 35.99
N LEU A 132 14.97 25.22 36.08
CA LEU A 132 13.90 26.17 35.80
C LEU A 132 12.77 26.08 36.84
N PRO A 133 12.17 27.21 37.25
CA PRO A 133 10.96 27.23 38.08
C PRO A 133 9.76 26.55 37.41
N ASN A 134 8.81 26.12 38.25
CA ASN A 134 7.57 25.50 37.79
C ASN A 134 6.59 26.51 37.18
N ASP A 135 6.59 27.74 37.66
CA ASP A 135 5.80 28.84 37.12
C ASP A 135 6.72 29.90 36.54
N ILE A 136 6.59 30.14 35.24
CA ILE A 136 7.36 31.13 34.47
C ILE A 136 6.32 31.95 33.70
N PRO A 137 6.33 33.30 33.81
CA PRO A 137 5.41 34.13 33.03
C PRO A 137 5.58 33.91 31.53
N GLU A 138 4.47 33.97 30.78
CA GLU A 138 4.44 33.68 29.34
C GLU A 138 5.40 34.56 28.53
N GLU A 139 5.57 35.83 28.93
CA GLU A 139 6.51 36.76 28.28
C GLU A 139 7.96 36.27 28.29
N TYR A 140 8.41 35.66 29.39
CA TYR A 140 9.76 35.09 29.48
C TYR A 140 9.87 33.78 28.71
N ILE A 141 8.78 33.02 28.62
CA ILE A 141 8.73 31.80 27.81
C ILE A 141 8.96 32.16 26.33
N GLU A 142 8.29 33.19 25.84
CA GLU A 142 8.42 33.64 24.44
C GLU A 142 9.77 34.32 24.16
N LYS A 143 10.19 35.27 25.01
CA LYS A 143 11.41 36.06 24.74
C LYS A 143 12.71 35.31 25.03
N LEU A 144 12.74 34.43 26.03
CA LEU A 144 13.99 33.78 26.48
C LEU A 144 14.00 32.27 26.18
N ILE A 145 12.93 31.56 26.52
CA ILE A 145 12.93 30.09 26.47
C ILE A 145 12.75 29.58 25.03
N GLU A 146 11.84 30.17 24.26
CA GLU A 146 11.58 29.72 22.89
C GLU A 146 12.81 29.84 21.97
N PRO A 147 13.58 30.95 21.98
CA PRO A 147 14.83 31.05 21.22
C PRO A 147 15.86 30.00 21.64
N LEU A 148 15.98 29.70 22.94
CA LEU A 148 16.86 28.65 23.44
C LEU A 148 16.42 27.25 22.97
N VAL A 149 15.11 26.97 22.97
CA VAL A 149 14.57 25.71 22.45
C VAL A 149 14.86 25.56 20.96
N LYS A 150 14.67 26.63 20.18
CA LYS A 150 15.01 26.68 18.75
C LYS A 150 16.51 26.46 18.54
N HIS A 151 17.35 27.07 19.37
CA HIS A 151 18.80 26.91 19.34
C HIS A 151 19.24 25.47 19.63
N GLN A 152 18.73 24.86 20.71
CA GLN A 152 19.04 23.47 21.07
C GLN A 152 18.61 22.48 19.98
N ARG A 153 17.46 22.73 19.34
CA ARG A 153 17.03 21.98 18.16
C ARG A 153 17.97 22.18 16.98
N GLY A 154 18.44 23.40 16.76
CA GLY A 154 19.49 23.74 15.80
C GLY A 154 20.76 22.94 16.05
N ILE A 155 21.28 22.91 17.27
CA ILE A 155 22.46 22.12 17.66
C ILE A 155 22.27 20.64 17.34
N ASN A 156 21.14 20.07 17.77
CA ASN A 156 20.83 18.66 17.50
C ASN A 156 20.75 18.35 16.00
N ALA A 157 20.16 19.26 15.22
CA ALA A 157 20.09 19.11 13.77
C ALA A 157 21.48 19.27 13.13
N PHE A 158 22.29 20.20 13.62
CA PHE A 158 23.67 20.40 13.21
C PHE A 158 24.52 19.15 13.44
N HIS A 159 24.47 18.54 14.63
CA HIS A 159 25.17 17.28 14.90
C HIS A 159 24.70 16.15 13.98
N LYS A 160 23.41 16.07 13.66
CA LYS A 160 22.91 15.09 12.68
C LYS A 160 23.49 15.33 11.29
N VAL A 161 23.64 16.59 10.88
CA VAL A 161 24.29 16.95 9.61
C VAL A 161 25.76 16.59 9.63
N GLN A 162 26.48 16.90 10.72
CA GLN A 162 27.89 16.55 10.90
C GLN A 162 28.12 15.03 10.83
N LEU A 163 27.33 14.25 11.59
CA LEU A 163 27.36 12.78 11.55
C LEU A 163 26.99 12.21 10.18
N SER A 164 26.09 12.87 9.45
CA SER A 164 25.74 12.46 8.09
C SER A 164 26.88 12.73 7.10
N LEU A 165 27.68 13.76 7.32
CA LEU A 165 28.81 14.11 6.46
C LEU A 165 30.05 13.26 6.80
N SER A 166 30.29 12.94 8.09
CA SER A 166 31.41 12.09 8.50
C SER A 166 31.31 10.66 7.96
N LYS A 167 30.09 10.15 7.74
CA LYS A 167 29.83 8.84 7.11
C LYS A 167 30.17 8.77 5.62
N GLY A 168 30.53 9.90 5.00
CA GLY A 168 30.88 9.97 3.58
C GLY A 168 29.69 10.05 2.63
N PRO A 169 29.92 9.92 1.31
CA PRO A 169 28.87 10.04 0.31
C PRO A 169 27.81 8.93 0.47
N PRO A 170 26.52 9.24 0.25
CA PRO A 170 25.47 8.24 0.33
C PRO A 170 25.63 7.20 -0.77
N LYS A 171 25.79 5.93 -0.37
CA LYS A 171 26.00 4.81 -1.29
C LYS A 171 24.81 4.62 -2.23
N THR A 172 25.10 4.42 -3.51
CA THR A 172 24.11 3.91 -4.46
C THR A 172 24.02 2.39 -4.37
N TYR A 173 22.80 1.86 -4.47
CA TYR A 173 22.59 0.42 -4.40
C TYR A 173 21.39 0.02 -5.25
N LEU A 174 21.37 -1.26 -5.63
CA LEU A 174 20.24 -1.84 -6.32
C LEU A 174 19.22 -2.37 -5.31
N SER A 175 18.00 -1.86 -5.40
CA SER A 175 16.83 -2.43 -4.72
C SER A 175 16.03 -3.26 -5.72
N TYR A 176 15.16 -4.15 -5.24
CA TYR A 176 14.26 -4.89 -6.12
C TYR A 176 12.84 -4.93 -5.59
N THR A 177 11.90 -5.24 -6.47
CA THR A 177 10.52 -5.56 -6.14
C THR A 177 10.14 -6.86 -6.81
N MET A 178 9.45 -7.73 -6.07
CA MET A 178 8.94 -8.99 -6.60
C MET A 178 7.77 -8.72 -7.56
N THR A 179 7.88 -9.29 -8.77
CA THR A 179 6.89 -9.22 -9.85
C THR A 179 6.37 -10.61 -10.21
N GLY A 180 6.24 -11.49 -9.21
CA GLY A 180 5.86 -12.89 -9.37
C GLY A 180 7.09 -13.79 -9.36
N PRO A 181 7.42 -14.48 -10.47
CA PRO A 181 8.53 -15.45 -10.50
C PRO A 181 9.92 -14.80 -10.58
N GLY A 182 10.02 -13.48 -10.73
CA GLY A 182 11.28 -12.77 -10.88
C GLY A 182 11.36 -11.47 -10.08
N LYS A 183 12.57 -10.89 -10.09
CA LYS A 183 12.93 -9.64 -9.40
C LYS A 183 13.09 -8.54 -10.42
N LEU A 184 12.31 -7.47 -10.30
CA LEU A 184 12.53 -6.23 -11.05
C LEU A 184 13.44 -5.32 -10.20
N TRP A 185 14.58 -4.93 -10.76
CA TRP A 185 15.61 -4.15 -10.07
C TRP A 185 15.47 -2.65 -10.32
N PHE A 186 15.91 -1.84 -9.36
CA PHE A 186 15.91 -0.37 -9.42
C PHE A 186 17.18 0.19 -8.77
N VAL A 187 17.72 1.23 -9.37
CA VAL A 187 18.80 2.02 -8.75
C VAL A 187 18.20 2.94 -7.68
N ARG A 188 18.70 2.83 -6.45
CA ARG A 188 18.39 3.74 -5.34
C ARG A 188 19.62 4.58 -5.06
N SER A 189 19.40 5.89 -5.07
CA SER A 189 20.43 6.90 -4.85
C SER A 189 19.85 8.05 -4.01
N ALA A 190 20.71 8.88 -3.44
CA ALA A 190 20.27 10.07 -2.71
C ALA A 190 19.41 11.00 -3.57
N VAL A 191 19.69 11.04 -4.88
CA VAL A 191 18.98 11.89 -5.85
C VAL A 191 17.59 11.36 -6.17
N ASN A 192 17.40 10.04 -6.20
CA ASN A 192 16.13 9.43 -6.62
C ASN A 192 15.23 8.98 -5.44
N ARG A 193 15.75 8.90 -4.20
CA ARG A 193 15.02 8.32 -3.06
C ARG A 193 13.64 8.92 -2.79
N ARG A 194 13.43 10.21 -3.08
CA ARG A 194 12.16 10.92 -2.83
C ARG A 194 11.35 11.23 -4.10
N LYS A 195 11.81 10.79 -5.27
CA LYS A 195 11.07 11.01 -6.52
C LYS A 195 9.93 10.01 -6.61
N LYS A 196 8.80 10.47 -7.15
CA LYS A 196 7.64 9.61 -7.42
C LYS A 196 8.04 8.59 -8.49
N GLN A 197 7.60 7.34 -8.32
CA GLN A 197 7.76 6.31 -9.33
C GLN A 197 6.98 6.72 -10.59
N SER A 198 7.53 6.44 -11.77
CA SER A 198 6.81 6.70 -13.03
C SER A 198 5.54 5.85 -13.10
N LYS A 199 4.44 6.45 -13.60
CA LYS A 199 3.16 5.75 -13.75
C LYS A 199 3.30 4.52 -14.65
N ALA A 200 4.08 4.63 -15.74
CA ALA A 200 4.37 3.55 -16.67
C ALA A 200 5.02 2.34 -15.97
N LEU A 201 6.03 2.57 -15.13
CA LEU A 201 6.68 1.52 -14.36
C LEU A 201 5.74 0.86 -13.35
N GLY A 202 4.89 1.66 -12.69
CA GLY A 202 3.87 1.13 -11.78
C GLY A 202 2.82 0.27 -12.50
N THR A 203 2.43 0.63 -13.72
CA THR A 203 1.55 -0.19 -14.57
C THR A 203 2.24 -1.47 -15.01
N TYR A 204 3.51 -1.41 -15.42
CA TYR A 204 4.30 -2.58 -15.79
C TYR A 204 4.44 -3.59 -14.64
N ILE A 205 4.73 -3.13 -13.41
CA ILE A 205 4.81 -4.00 -12.22
C ILE A 205 3.49 -4.71 -11.96
N ARG A 206 2.37 -3.96 -12.04
CA ARG A 206 1.03 -4.54 -11.85
C ARG A 206 0.71 -5.57 -12.94
N PHE A 207 1.05 -5.29 -14.18
CA PHE A 207 0.91 -6.22 -15.29
C PHE A 207 1.71 -7.51 -15.04
N CYS A 208 2.98 -7.43 -14.67
CA CYS A 208 3.78 -8.61 -14.37
C CYS A 208 3.23 -9.44 -13.20
N ARG A 209 2.71 -8.78 -12.16
CA ARG A 209 2.07 -9.48 -11.03
C ARG A 209 0.77 -10.18 -11.45
N PHE A 210 -0.05 -9.50 -12.25
CA PHE A 210 -1.28 -10.06 -12.76
C PHE A 210 -1.03 -11.27 -13.66
N THR A 211 -0.05 -11.19 -14.57
CA THR A 211 0.30 -12.32 -15.44
C THR A 211 0.90 -13.49 -14.66
N ALA A 212 1.71 -13.21 -13.64
CA ALA A 212 2.21 -14.24 -12.74
C ALA A 212 1.09 -14.95 -11.98
N GLN A 213 0.11 -14.19 -11.46
CA GLN A 213 -1.05 -14.76 -10.79
C GLN A 213 -1.87 -15.62 -11.75
N LYS A 214 -2.14 -15.13 -12.97
CA LYS A 214 -2.85 -15.88 -14.01
C LYS A 214 -2.14 -17.20 -14.34
N ASN A 215 -0.80 -17.22 -14.38
CA ASN A 215 -0.04 -18.44 -14.60
C ASN A 215 -0.16 -19.42 -13.42
N LEU A 216 -0.17 -18.93 -12.17
CA LEU A 216 -0.38 -19.77 -10.99
C LEU A 216 -1.80 -20.37 -10.96
N ASP A 217 -2.80 -19.55 -11.27
CA ASP A 217 -4.19 -20.00 -11.34
C ASP A 217 -4.38 -21.04 -12.46
N ALA A 218 -3.69 -20.86 -13.59
CA ALA A 218 -3.67 -21.85 -14.68
C ALA A 218 -3.01 -23.18 -14.25
N LEU A 219 -1.90 -23.14 -13.52
CA LEU A 219 -1.27 -24.35 -12.98
C LEU A 219 -2.19 -25.09 -12.01
N ARG A 220 -2.85 -24.37 -11.09
CA ARG A 220 -3.84 -24.97 -10.18
C ARG A 220 -5.04 -25.56 -10.91
N LYS A 221 -5.44 -24.96 -12.03
CA LYS A 221 -6.49 -25.54 -12.88
C LYS A 221 -6.00 -26.84 -13.52
N LEU A 222 -4.79 -26.85 -14.08
CA LEU A 222 -4.19 -28.05 -14.67
C LEU A 222 -4.00 -29.17 -13.64
N GLU A 223 -3.71 -28.86 -12.37
CA GLU A 223 -3.67 -29.87 -11.30
C GLU A 223 -5.04 -30.53 -11.08
N LYS A 224 -6.13 -29.77 -11.17
CA LYS A 224 -7.49 -30.34 -11.12
C LYS A 224 -7.80 -31.14 -12.37
N ASP A 225 -7.52 -30.57 -13.55
CA ASP A 225 -7.76 -31.22 -14.83
C ASP A 225 -6.97 -32.54 -14.93
N LEU A 226 -5.79 -32.62 -14.32
CA LEU A 226 -5.00 -33.84 -14.16
C LEU A 226 -5.71 -34.88 -13.28
N GLN A 227 -6.27 -34.48 -12.14
CA GLN A 227 -7.03 -35.40 -11.29
C GLN A 227 -8.25 -35.96 -12.02
N TRP A 228 -8.95 -35.13 -12.79
CA TRP A 228 -10.06 -35.55 -13.65
C TRP A 228 -9.60 -36.50 -14.74
N ALA A 229 -8.57 -36.16 -15.51
CA ALA A 229 -8.05 -37.03 -16.56
C ALA A 229 -7.63 -38.41 -16.01
N LEU A 230 -7.03 -38.45 -14.81
CA LEU A 230 -6.69 -39.72 -14.15
C LEU A 230 -7.90 -40.51 -13.65
N GLN A 231 -9.00 -39.84 -13.29
CA GLN A 231 -10.24 -40.50 -12.93
C GLN A 231 -10.95 -41.03 -14.18
N GLU A 232 -11.10 -40.21 -15.21
CA GLU A 232 -11.71 -40.61 -16.50
C GLU A 232 -10.96 -41.78 -17.13
N TYR A 233 -9.62 -41.73 -17.17
CA TYR A 233 -8.82 -42.86 -17.64
C TYR A 233 -9.08 -44.13 -16.81
N ALA A 234 -9.12 -44.03 -15.47
CA ALA A 234 -9.40 -45.19 -14.62
C ALA A 234 -10.80 -45.77 -14.85
N TRP A 235 -11.79 -44.93 -15.19
CA TRP A 235 -13.12 -45.37 -15.59
C TRP A 235 -13.12 -46.06 -16.95
N GLU A 236 -12.46 -45.48 -17.96
CA GLU A 236 -12.35 -46.08 -19.29
C GLU A 236 -11.64 -47.44 -19.25
N ASP A 237 -10.55 -47.54 -18.49
CA ASP A 237 -9.82 -48.79 -18.32
C ASP A 237 -10.65 -49.84 -17.58
N TYR A 238 -11.37 -49.44 -16.53
CA TYR A 238 -12.29 -50.33 -15.80
C TYR A 238 -13.41 -50.86 -16.70
N LEU A 239 -13.98 -50.02 -17.57
CA LEU A 239 -15.00 -50.45 -18.53
C LEU A 239 -14.46 -51.44 -19.56
N LYS A 240 -13.18 -51.34 -19.93
CA LYS A 240 -12.53 -52.23 -20.90
C LYS A 240 -12.04 -53.54 -20.29
N THR A 241 -11.45 -53.49 -19.09
CA THR A 241 -10.73 -54.63 -18.49
C THR A 241 -11.48 -55.28 -17.32
N GLY A 242 -12.49 -54.61 -16.77
CA GLY A 242 -13.19 -55.03 -15.55
C GLY A 242 -12.39 -54.83 -14.25
N ASN A 243 -11.16 -54.31 -14.34
CA ASN A 243 -10.24 -54.15 -13.22
C ASN A 243 -10.01 -52.67 -12.88
N LEU A 244 -9.96 -52.35 -11.59
CA LEU A 244 -9.63 -50.99 -11.13
C LEU A 244 -8.11 -50.79 -11.18
N VAL A 245 -7.65 -49.93 -12.10
CA VAL A 245 -6.23 -49.56 -12.21
C VAL A 245 -5.74 -48.92 -10.91
N HIS A 246 -4.67 -49.47 -10.33
CA HIS A 246 -3.99 -48.86 -9.20
C HIS A 246 -3.16 -47.65 -9.67
N LYS A 247 -3.40 -46.49 -9.08
CA LYS A 247 -2.77 -45.22 -9.49
C LYS A 247 -1.32 -45.17 -9.00
N ASN A 248 -0.36 -45.50 -9.86
CA ASN A 248 1.06 -45.20 -9.61
C ASN A 248 1.35 -43.71 -9.79
N GLN A 249 1.08 -42.92 -8.73
CA GLN A 249 1.24 -41.46 -8.74
C GLN A 249 2.66 -41.02 -9.10
N ASP A 250 3.68 -41.75 -8.67
CA ASP A 250 5.08 -41.40 -8.90
C ASP A 250 5.48 -41.49 -10.38
N LEU A 251 4.94 -42.46 -11.13
CA LEU A 251 5.15 -42.60 -12.58
C LEU A 251 4.45 -41.50 -13.38
N ILE A 252 3.26 -41.07 -12.92
CA ILE A 252 2.54 -39.95 -13.53
C ILE A 252 3.29 -38.65 -13.32
N ILE A 253 3.81 -38.43 -12.10
CA ILE A 253 4.58 -37.23 -11.77
C ILE A 253 5.88 -37.21 -12.56
N SER A 254 6.61 -38.34 -12.67
CA SER A 254 7.83 -38.40 -13.49
C SER A 254 7.55 -38.09 -14.95
N TYR A 255 6.50 -38.67 -15.54
CA TYR A 255 6.11 -38.43 -16.92
C TYR A 255 5.76 -36.97 -17.22
N ILE A 256 5.03 -36.31 -16.32
CA ILE A 256 4.64 -34.89 -16.45
C ILE A 256 5.85 -33.97 -16.24
N MET A 257 6.74 -34.32 -15.31
CA MET A 257 7.93 -33.55 -14.98
C MET A 257 9.08 -33.75 -15.97
N ASP A 258 9.00 -34.78 -16.82
CA ASP A 258 10.00 -35.04 -17.83
C ASP A 258 9.95 -33.98 -18.94
N ARG A 259 10.87 -33.03 -18.85
CA ARG A 259 10.96 -31.83 -19.68
C ARG A 259 11.72 -32.03 -20.99
N LYS A 260 12.35 -33.19 -21.19
CA LYS A 260 13.06 -33.49 -22.42
C LYS A 260 12.07 -34.08 -23.42
N SER A 261 11.70 -33.29 -24.43
CA SER A 261 11.18 -33.87 -25.67
C SER A 261 12.30 -34.75 -26.26
N SER A 262 12.10 -36.06 -26.23
CA SER A 262 12.67 -37.04 -27.17
C SER A 262 14.08 -36.73 -27.72
N LYS A 263 15.09 -37.35 -27.10
CA LYS A 263 16.13 -38.15 -27.77
C LYS A 263 17.16 -38.53 -26.70
N THR A 264 17.55 -39.81 -26.78
CA THR A 264 18.59 -40.51 -26.00
C THR A 264 18.30 -40.82 -24.51
N THR A 265 18.35 -42.13 -24.24
CA THR A 265 18.44 -42.85 -22.95
C THR A 265 17.21 -42.86 -22.05
N GLY A 266 16.40 -43.93 -22.16
CA GLY A 266 15.38 -44.27 -21.18
C GLY A 266 14.21 -45.09 -21.72
N SER A 267 14.44 -46.08 -22.61
CA SER A 267 13.41 -46.98 -23.16
C SER A 267 12.57 -47.69 -22.09
N ASN A 268 13.03 -47.78 -20.84
CA ASN A 268 12.43 -48.66 -19.84
C ASN A 268 11.37 -48.01 -18.93
N GLN A 269 11.10 -46.70 -19.03
CA GLN A 269 10.03 -46.05 -18.24
C GLN A 269 8.72 -45.86 -19.01
N MET A 270 8.81 -45.69 -20.34
CA MET A 270 7.64 -45.54 -21.22
C MET A 270 6.86 -46.86 -21.39
N GLU A 271 7.50 -48.01 -21.16
CA GLU A 271 6.87 -49.34 -21.19
C GLU A 271 5.89 -49.59 -20.02
N SER A 272 5.87 -48.73 -18.99
CA SER A 272 5.01 -48.93 -17.80
C SER A 272 3.66 -48.21 -17.84
N LEU A 273 3.45 -47.27 -18.77
CA LEU A 273 2.22 -46.49 -18.88
C LEU A 273 1.46 -46.91 -20.15
N SER A 274 0.17 -47.22 -20.01
CA SER A 274 -0.69 -47.54 -21.15
C SER A 274 -0.69 -46.39 -22.18
N PRO A 275 -0.63 -46.67 -23.49
CA PRO A 275 -0.67 -45.64 -24.53
C PRO A 275 -1.96 -44.78 -24.47
N GLU A 276 -3.04 -45.34 -23.96
CA GLU A 276 -4.31 -44.62 -23.73
C GLU A 276 -4.18 -43.62 -22.58
N MET A 277 -3.47 -43.98 -21.51
CA MET A 277 -3.18 -43.09 -20.39
C MET A 277 -2.27 -41.92 -20.82
N VAL A 278 -1.31 -42.20 -21.69
CA VAL A 278 -0.42 -41.19 -22.28
C VAL A 278 -1.22 -40.16 -23.08
N SER A 279 -2.22 -40.59 -23.85
CA SER A 279 -3.05 -39.69 -24.66
C SER A 279 -3.86 -38.70 -23.79
N TRP A 280 -4.36 -39.15 -22.63
CA TRP A 280 -5.04 -38.31 -21.64
C TRP A 280 -4.11 -37.29 -20.96
N LEU A 281 -2.84 -37.65 -20.74
CA LEU A 281 -1.87 -36.82 -20.00
C LEU A 281 -1.11 -35.83 -20.89
N GLU A 282 -0.96 -36.11 -22.18
CA GLU A 282 -0.15 -35.31 -23.11
C GLU A 282 -0.62 -33.83 -23.23
N PRO A 283 -1.92 -33.51 -23.34
CA PRO A 283 -2.38 -32.12 -23.39
C PRO A 283 -2.05 -31.32 -22.12
N ILE A 284 -2.10 -31.98 -20.96
CA ILE A 284 -1.77 -31.38 -19.66
C ILE A 284 -0.26 -31.13 -19.58
N LYS A 285 0.55 -32.12 -19.97
CA LYS A 285 2.02 -31.99 -20.04
C LYS A 285 2.44 -30.84 -20.96
N HIS A 286 1.85 -30.73 -22.14
CA HIS A 286 2.10 -29.65 -23.07
C HIS A 286 1.78 -28.27 -22.45
N SER A 287 0.63 -28.16 -21.79
CA SER A 287 0.18 -26.93 -21.13
C SER A 287 1.10 -26.51 -19.98
N ILE A 288 1.55 -27.45 -19.15
CA ILE A 288 2.51 -27.21 -18.07
C ILE A 288 3.84 -26.70 -18.63
N ASN A 289 4.35 -27.36 -19.69
CA ASN A 289 5.59 -26.95 -20.35
C ASN A 289 5.48 -25.55 -20.95
N TYR A 290 4.35 -25.21 -21.56
CA TYR A 290 4.10 -23.87 -22.09
C TYR A 290 4.11 -22.79 -20.99
N LEU A 291 3.45 -23.05 -19.85
CA LEU A 291 3.47 -22.11 -18.72
C LEU A 291 4.88 -21.96 -18.12
N HIS A 292 5.64 -23.05 -18.07
CA HIS A 292 7.01 -23.03 -17.59
C HIS A 292 7.96 -22.24 -18.51
N THR A 293 7.86 -22.42 -19.82
CA THR A 293 8.66 -21.65 -20.80
C THR A 293 8.33 -20.15 -20.73
N LYS A 294 7.05 -19.78 -20.57
CA LYS A 294 6.64 -18.38 -20.32
C LYS A 294 7.28 -17.80 -19.07
N LYS A 295 7.27 -18.56 -17.96
CA LYS A 295 7.91 -18.17 -16.70
C LYS A 295 9.42 -17.92 -16.89
N ILE A 296 10.12 -18.84 -17.55
CA ILE A 296 11.57 -18.70 -17.82
C ILE A 296 11.84 -17.46 -18.69
N LYS A 297 11.09 -17.26 -19.78
CA LYS A 297 11.26 -16.09 -20.66
C LYS A 297 11.13 -14.78 -19.88
N LEU A 298 10.13 -14.67 -19.01
CA LEU A 298 9.94 -13.49 -18.16
C LEU A 298 11.12 -13.29 -17.19
N ILE A 299 11.60 -14.35 -16.54
CA ILE A 299 12.78 -14.27 -15.65
C ILE A 299 14.01 -13.79 -16.43
N LYS A 300 14.23 -14.29 -17.66
CA LYS A 300 15.34 -13.85 -18.52
C LYS A 300 15.24 -12.36 -18.84
N ILE A 301 14.06 -11.86 -19.21
CA ILE A 301 13.84 -10.43 -19.49
C ILE A 301 14.15 -9.57 -18.25
N LEU A 302 13.74 -10.01 -17.06
CA LEU A 302 14.01 -9.28 -15.81
C LEU A 302 15.50 -9.31 -15.42
N LYS A 303 16.21 -10.40 -15.71
CA LYS A 303 17.68 -10.46 -15.54
C LYS A 303 18.38 -9.48 -16.49
N LEU A 304 18.02 -9.48 -17.78
CA LEU A 304 18.55 -8.52 -18.75
C LEU A 304 18.31 -7.07 -18.34
N ASN A 305 17.17 -6.76 -17.71
CA ASN A 305 16.92 -5.43 -17.15
C ASN A 305 17.94 -5.08 -16.05
N LYS A 306 18.21 -6.00 -15.12
CA LYS A 306 19.25 -5.81 -14.08
C LYS A 306 20.62 -5.54 -14.70
N ASP A 307 20.98 -6.32 -15.71
CA ASP A 307 22.29 -6.20 -16.36
C ASP A 307 22.40 -4.86 -17.10
N LYS A 308 21.33 -4.41 -17.76
CA LYS A 308 21.25 -3.06 -18.34
C LYS A 308 21.39 -1.94 -17.29
N LEU A 309 20.88 -2.12 -16.07
CA LEU A 309 21.06 -1.13 -15.01
C LEU A 309 22.51 -1.05 -14.53
N LEU A 310 23.20 -2.19 -14.46
CA LEU A 310 24.61 -2.28 -14.03
C LEU A 310 25.58 -1.83 -15.13
N PHE A 311 25.50 -2.46 -16.29
CA PHE A 311 26.44 -2.28 -17.39
C PHE A 311 26.02 -1.17 -18.37
N GLY A 312 24.75 -0.79 -18.40
CA GLY A 312 24.25 0.30 -19.24
C GLY A 312 24.46 1.70 -18.65
N GLY A 313 25.40 1.85 -17.70
CA GLY A 313 25.83 3.15 -17.17
C GLY A 313 24.86 3.85 -16.21
N GLN A 314 23.62 3.38 -16.06
CA GLN A 314 22.65 4.03 -15.16
C GLN A 314 23.07 3.99 -13.69
N PHE A 315 23.60 2.86 -13.23
CA PHE A 315 24.14 2.74 -11.87
C PHE A 315 25.28 3.75 -11.64
N GLY A 316 26.28 3.76 -12.54
CA GLY A 316 27.41 4.70 -12.47
C GLY A 316 26.98 6.16 -12.53
N TYR A 317 26.02 6.50 -13.40
CA TYR A 317 25.46 7.85 -13.50
C TYR A 317 24.88 8.33 -12.16
N TYR A 318 24.06 7.51 -11.50
CA TYR A 318 23.48 7.87 -10.21
C TYR A 318 24.51 7.90 -9.08
N ASP A 319 25.56 7.10 -9.16
CA ASP A 319 26.65 7.12 -8.18
C ASP A 319 27.44 8.43 -8.29
N MET A 320 27.87 8.80 -9.50
CA MET A 320 28.54 10.06 -9.77
C MET A 320 27.69 11.27 -9.35
N GLN A 321 26.39 11.27 -9.66
CA GLN A 321 25.47 12.33 -9.23
C GLN A 321 25.32 12.40 -7.70
N SER A 322 25.35 11.25 -7.01
CA SER A 322 25.28 11.21 -5.54
C SER A 322 26.56 11.74 -4.91
N GLN A 323 27.72 11.41 -5.48
CA GLN A 323 29.01 11.96 -5.07
C GLN A 323 29.08 13.48 -5.29
N ALA A 324 28.66 13.97 -6.45
CA ALA A 324 28.62 15.40 -6.75
C ALA A 324 27.66 16.16 -5.81
N ALA A 325 26.49 15.59 -5.49
CA ALA A 325 25.57 16.17 -4.51
C ALA A 325 26.17 16.23 -3.10
N TYR A 326 26.90 15.18 -2.70
CA TYR A 326 27.63 15.14 -1.42
C TYR A 326 28.73 16.21 -1.37
N GLN A 327 29.58 16.32 -2.39
CA GLN A 327 30.63 17.34 -2.46
C GLN A 327 30.06 18.76 -2.35
N ARG A 328 28.96 19.05 -3.08
CA ARG A 328 28.26 20.35 -2.96
C ARG A 328 27.72 20.60 -1.56
N ARG A 329 27.19 19.58 -0.88
CA ARG A 329 26.72 19.68 0.51
C ARG A 329 27.89 19.93 1.47
N LEU A 330 29.01 19.25 1.27
CA LEU A 330 30.22 19.40 2.08
C LEU A 330 30.83 20.81 1.93
N ARG A 331 30.88 21.35 0.71
CA ARG A 331 31.31 22.75 0.46
C ARG A 331 30.42 23.75 1.21
N ARG A 332 29.09 23.62 1.09
CA ARG A 332 28.14 24.47 1.85
C ARG A 332 28.33 24.34 3.36
N TYR A 333 28.63 23.14 3.86
CA TYR A 333 28.85 22.91 5.28
C TYR A 333 30.13 23.59 5.77
N LYS A 334 31.22 23.53 5.01
CA LYS A 334 32.47 24.25 5.32
C LYS A 334 32.27 25.77 5.37
N ASN A 335 31.54 26.34 4.41
CA ASN A 335 31.24 27.78 4.41
C ASN A 335 30.37 28.18 5.61
N MET A 336 29.35 27.36 5.95
CA MET A 336 28.52 27.57 7.13
C MET A 336 29.33 27.51 8.44
N LEU A 337 30.35 26.65 8.54
CA LEU A 337 31.25 26.62 9.71
C LEU A 337 32.02 27.94 9.90
N GLY A 338 32.31 28.67 8.82
CA GLY A 338 32.90 30.01 8.91
C GLY A 338 31.96 31.02 9.59
N GLU A 339 30.66 30.95 9.28
CA GLU A 339 29.62 31.80 9.88
C GLU A 339 29.20 31.36 11.30
N MET A 340 29.62 30.19 11.78
CA MET A 340 29.24 29.68 13.11
C MET A 340 29.78 30.54 14.27
N ARG A 341 30.85 31.33 14.04
CA ARG A 341 31.46 32.17 15.08
C ARG A 341 30.56 33.33 15.53
N SER A 342 29.60 33.75 14.69
CA SER A 342 28.68 34.86 14.97
C SER A 342 27.29 34.40 15.44
N VAL A 343 27.16 33.14 15.85
CA VAL A 343 25.87 32.56 16.25
C VAL A 343 25.40 33.12 17.58
N ASN A 344 24.19 33.67 17.59
CA ASN A 344 23.49 34.10 18.79
C ASN A 344 22.10 33.44 18.86
N PRO A 345 21.76 32.69 19.94
CA PRO A 345 20.45 32.07 20.14
C PRO A 345 19.26 33.04 20.05
N TYR A 346 19.46 34.29 20.48
CA TYR A 346 18.41 35.31 20.58
C TYR A 346 18.28 36.16 19.31
N SER A 347 19.19 36.01 18.36
CA SER A 347 19.06 36.67 17.06
C SER A 347 18.14 35.88 16.15
N GLU A 348 17.18 36.55 15.51
CA GLU A 348 16.29 35.91 14.54
C GLU A 348 17.04 35.44 13.28
N SER A 349 18.05 36.20 12.85
CA SER A 349 18.78 35.98 11.61
C SER A 349 20.05 35.15 11.80
N HIS A 350 20.70 35.21 12.96
CA HIS A 350 21.99 34.56 13.25
C HIS A 350 21.91 33.41 14.26
N ASN A 351 20.74 32.78 14.44
CA ASN A 351 20.66 31.54 15.21
C ASN A 351 21.07 30.31 14.37
N ILE A 352 21.41 29.21 15.03
CA ILE A 352 21.86 27.98 14.34
C ILE A 352 20.80 27.45 13.37
N TRP A 353 19.52 27.59 13.74
CA TRP A 353 18.41 27.12 12.92
C TRP A 353 18.26 27.92 11.62
N SER A 354 18.38 29.24 11.69
CA SER A 354 18.34 30.15 10.55
C SER A 354 19.55 29.91 9.64
N LEU A 355 20.75 29.68 10.18
CA LEU A 355 21.93 29.31 9.40
C LEU A 355 21.75 27.97 8.68
N LEU A 356 21.26 26.94 9.37
CA LEU A 356 20.99 25.62 8.76
C LEU A 356 19.96 25.73 7.63
N LYS A 357 19.00 26.66 7.75
CA LYS A 357 18.02 26.99 6.71
C LYS A 357 18.65 27.78 5.55
N LYS A 358 19.40 28.84 5.83
CA LYS A 358 20.12 29.68 4.85
C LYS A 358 20.99 28.83 3.93
N TRP A 359 21.72 27.87 4.51
CA TRP A 359 22.62 26.99 3.77
C TRP A 359 21.96 25.72 3.21
N ASN A 360 20.63 25.59 3.30
CA ASN A 360 19.85 24.46 2.80
C ASN A 360 20.37 23.10 3.32
N MET A 361 20.68 23.01 4.62
CA MET A 361 21.12 21.78 5.30
C MET A 361 19.96 20.93 5.82
N ILE A 362 18.79 21.55 5.98
CA ILE A 362 17.55 20.94 6.45
C ILE A 362 16.44 21.28 5.44
N ASP A 363 15.56 20.32 5.15
CA ASP A 363 14.35 20.59 4.35
C ASP A 363 13.34 21.36 5.18
N THR A 364 13.04 22.59 4.79
CA THR A 364 12.03 23.43 5.45
C THR A 364 10.62 23.29 4.87
N GLY A 365 10.34 22.19 4.17
CA GLY A 365 9.01 21.89 3.64
C GLY A 365 8.51 22.82 2.51
N LYS A 366 9.24 23.88 2.16
CA LYS A 366 8.97 24.69 0.96
C LYS A 366 9.57 23.98 -0.26
N ARG A 367 8.71 23.30 -1.01
CA ARG A 367 8.92 22.88 -2.39
C ARG A 367 7.76 23.35 -3.22
#